data_AF-A0A0C2WTY5-F1
#
_entry.id   AF-A0A0C2WTY5-F1
#
_cell.length_a   1.000
_cell.length_b   1.000
_cell.length_c   1.000
_cell.angle_alpha   90.00
_cell.angle_beta   90.00
_cell.angle_gamma   90.00
#
_symmetry.space_group_name_H-M   'P 1'
#
loop_
_entity.id
_entity.type
_entity.pdbx_description
1 polymer ?
#
loop_
_entity_poly.entity_id
_entity_poly.type
_entity_poly.pdbx_seq_one_letter_code
_entity_poly.pdbx_strand_id
1 'polypeptide(L)'
;MAKRSREDIDVDELINSINLDKGLRAGLLELTADELAALLADFANSANLPTAAFKKARLGLPSFSTVKWAEFAEEYGLPLNPSYLGLEPFTTPRYRLPPSLHETMFENAWRWQDVYREKVDQGREEGKARLLEPYIVPIIALFQGRVIDEPEQAVVATKYSTGGDVEHEIFMIGGILFLVIEFKVGTPSHNNLAQLFLELLSAAERNNRLNFAGLRVYGLFTDLTQFKFYSYNPTSKEFCQDENILINNKRTAAFSDMIDVSNKIFGVILTAYMDGLREIIRRSKDRARQNEFHIIGITDPSKLTGEEKKTGSRKSTDQWEAALVLAERCVDKFNEPIVSIQDIEARANGALELLTKSVCSIPRASSFSGDKDPSTPTELSALAVAVIKAEHEHYLSTININD
;
A
#
# COMPACT_ATOMS: atom_id res chain seq x y z
N MET A 1 23.58 -12.10 15.61
CA MET A 1 22.18 -12.60 15.58
C MET A 1 22.22 -14.11 15.67
N ALA A 2 21.64 -14.71 16.71
CA ALA A 2 21.42 -16.15 16.72
C ALA A 2 20.46 -16.47 15.56
N LYS A 3 20.82 -17.40 14.67
CA LYS A 3 19.84 -18.04 13.78
C LYS A 3 18.73 -18.52 14.71
N ARG A 4 17.52 -17.95 14.62
CA ARG A 4 16.34 -18.60 15.18
C ARG A 4 16.37 -20.01 14.61
N SER A 5 16.55 -21.02 15.46
CA SER A 5 16.32 -22.39 15.06
C SER A 5 14.89 -22.42 14.57
N ARG A 6 14.71 -22.48 13.26
CA ARG A 6 13.41 -22.75 12.66
C ARG A 6 13.08 -24.13 13.21
N GLU A 7 12.10 -24.22 14.11
CA GLU A 7 11.62 -25.51 14.55
C GLU A 7 11.21 -26.26 13.28
N ASP A 8 11.86 -27.39 13.02
CA ASP A 8 11.59 -28.18 11.84
C ASP A 8 10.14 -28.66 11.96
N ILE A 9 9.28 -28.24 11.02
CA ILE A 9 7.88 -28.64 10.99
C ILE A 9 7.84 -30.13 10.63
N ASP A 10 7.40 -30.96 11.56
CA ASP A 10 7.15 -32.39 11.32
C ASP A 10 5.86 -32.55 10.50
N VAL A 11 6.02 -32.80 9.21
CA VAL A 11 4.90 -32.91 8.28
C VAL A 11 4.05 -34.15 8.57
N ASP A 12 4.63 -35.23 9.10
CA ASP A 12 3.88 -36.44 9.44
C ASP A 12 2.96 -36.19 10.64
N GLU A 13 3.45 -35.50 11.67
CA GLU A 13 2.62 -35.06 12.79
C GLU A 13 1.51 -34.11 12.31
N LEU A 14 1.84 -33.19 11.40
CA LEU A 14 0.88 -32.26 10.81
C LEU A 14 -0.23 -32.99 10.04
N ILE A 15 0.10 -33.98 9.21
CA ILE A 15 -0.88 -34.81 8.48
C ILE A 15 -1.84 -35.47 9.47
N ASN A 16 -1.31 -36.03 10.56
CA ASN A 16 -2.12 -36.70 11.58
C ASN A 16 -3.02 -35.74 12.38
N SER A 17 -2.68 -34.44 12.42
CA SER A 17 -3.46 -33.41 13.10
C SER A 17 -4.67 -32.92 12.30
N ILE A 18 -4.72 -33.16 10.98
CA ILE A 18 -5.77 -32.66 10.10
C ILE A 18 -7.10 -33.37 10.41
N ASN A 19 -8.10 -32.60 10.85
CA ASN A 19 -9.43 -33.13 11.11
C ASN A 19 -10.19 -33.43 9.80
N LEU A 20 -10.09 -34.68 9.34
CA LEU A 20 -10.77 -35.15 8.13
C LEU A 20 -12.29 -35.29 8.28
N ASP A 21 -12.83 -35.30 9.49
CA ASP A 21 -14.29 -35.41 9.73
C ASP A 21 -15.04 -34.17 9.23
N LYS A 22 -14.36 -33.02 9.16
CA LYS A 22 -14.89 -31.78 8.57
C LYS A 22 -14.69 -31.71 7.05
N GLY A 23 -14.08 -32.74 6.46
CA GLY A 23 -13.66 -32.80 5.07
C GLY A 23 -12.25 -32.21 4.85
N LEU A 24 -11.52 -32.79 3.89
CA LEU A 24 -10.11 -32.48 3.63
C LEU A 24 -9.84 -30.97 3.49
N ARG A 25 -10.67 -30.25 2.70
CA ARG A 25 -10.48 -28.81 2.49
C ARG A 25 -10.64 -28.00 3.77
N ALA A 26 -11.62 -28.33 4.60
CA ALA A 26 -11.84 -27.62 5.86
C ALA A 26 -10.71 -27.90 6.85
N GLY A 27 -10.27 -29.15 6.96
CA GLY A 27 -9.13 -29.53 7.80
C GLY A 27 -7.82 -28.84 7.38
N LEU A 28 -7.55 -28.73 6.07
CA LEU A 28 -6.38 -28.00 5.57
C LEU A 28 -6.42 -26.49 5.85
N LEU A 29 -7.62 -25.90 5.90
CA LEU A 29 -7.80 -24.47 6.20
C LEU A 29 -7.68 -24.15 7.70
N GLU A 30 -7.62 -25.16 8.57
CA GLU A 30 -7.34 -24.97 10.00
C GLU A 30 -5.83 -24.84 10.29
N LEU A 31 -4.97 -25.22 9.32
CA LEU A 31 -3.52 -25.07 9.43
C LEU A 31 -3.09 -23.61 9.32
N THR A 32 -1.98 -23.26 9.97
CA THR A 32 -1.30 -21.98 9.72
C THR A 32 -0.75 -21.92 8.30
N ALA A 33 -0.45 -20.71 7.80
CA ALA A 33 0.08 -20.54 6.46
C ALA A 33 1.42 -21.29 6.26
N ASP A 34 2.30 -21.29 7.27
CA ASP A 34 3.60 -21.97 7.22
C ASP A 34 3.44 -23.50 7.24
N GLU A 35 2.53 -24.03 8.06
CA GLU A 35 2.19 -25.47 8.11
C GLU A 35 1.59 -25.94 6.79
N LEU A 36 0.60 -25.22 6.27
CA LEU A 36 -0.02 -25.55 4.98
C LEU A 36 1.02 -25.48 3.84
N ALA A 37 1.91 -24.48 3.85
CA ALA A 37 2.98 -24.38 2.87
C ALA A 37 3.97 -25.55 2.96
N ALA A 38 4.37 -25.94 4.17
CA ALA A 38 5.24 -27.09 4.40
C ALA A 38 4.60 -28.40 3.91
N LEU A 39 3.33 -28.62 4.25
CA LEU A 39 2.55 -29.78 3.82
C LEU A 39 2.40 -29.84 2.29
N LEU A 40 2.06 -28.72 1.65
CA LEU A 40 1.93 -28.66 0.19
C LEU A 40 3.28 -28.88 -0.51
N ALA A 41 4.37 -28.36 0.06
CA ALA A 41 5.72 -28.58 -0.44
C ALA A 41 6.16 -30.05 -0.27
N ASP A 42 5.80 -30.71 0.82
CA ASP A 42 6.06 -32.13 1.00
C ASP A 42 5.30 -33.00 -0.01
N PHE A 43 3.99 -32.76 -0.20
CA PHE A 43 3.22 -33.44 -1.23
C PHE A 43 3.76 -33.18 -2.63
N ALA A 44 4.20 -31.95 -2.91
CA ALA A 44 4.86 -31.59 -4.16
C ALA A 44 6.11 -32.43 -4.40
N ASN A 45 6.98 -32.50 -3.39
CA ASN A 45 8.24 -33.24 -3.46
C ASN A 45 8.00 -34.75 -3.61
N SER A 46 7.12 -35.32 -2.79
CA SER A 46 6.73 -36.74 -2.85
C SER A 46 6.11 -37.12 -4.19
N ALA A 47 5.35 -36.21 -4.81
CA ALA A 47 4.77 -36.40 -6.14
C ALA A 47 5.74 -36.05 -7.29
N ASN A 48 6.98 -35.64 -7.01
CA ASN A 48 7.96 -35.14 -7.97
C ASN A 48 7.40 -34.00 -8.86
N LEU A 49 6.56 -33.14 -8.29
CA LEU A 49 5.99 -32.00 -8.99
C LEU A 49 6.98 -30.84 -8.99
N PRO A 50 7.55 -30.45 -10.14
CA PRO A 50 8.45 -29.30 -10.19
C PRO A 50 7.68 -28.01 -9.91
N THR A 51 8.36 -26.98 -9.39
CA THR A 51 7.76 -25.64 -9.18
C THR A 51 7.08 -25.10 -10.44
N ALA A 52 7.59 -25.42 -11.63
CA ALA A 52 6.98 -25.05 -12.90
C ALA A 52 5.56 -25.64 -13.09
N ALA A 53 5.27 -26.84 -12.57
CA ALA A 53 3.94 -27.44 -12.60
C ALA A 53 2.96 -26.67 -11.72
N PHE A 54 3.38 -26.22 -10.53
CA PHE A 54 2.56 -25.35 -9.67
C PHE A 54 2.27 -24.01 -10.34
N LYS A 55 3.30 -23.38 -10.93
CA LYS A 55 3.10 -22.15 -11.71
C LYS A 55 2.10 -22.36 -12.83
N LYS A 56 2.20 -23.47 -13.58
CA LYS A 56 1.26 -23.81 -14.65
C LYS A 56 -0.16 -24.10 -14.14
N ALA A 57 -0.29 -24.83 -13.03
CA ALA A 57 -1.59 -25.13 -12.42
C ALA A 57 -2.25 -23.85 -11.88
N ARG A 58 -1.47 -22.94 -11.29
CA ARG A 58 -1.95 -21.63 -10.82
C ARG A 58 -2.55 -20.80 -11.96
N LEU A 59 -1.97 -20.86 -13.16
CA LEU A 59 -2.54 -20.22 -14.36
C LEU A 59 -3.89 -20.81 -14.79
N GLY A 60 -4.18 -22.06 -14.40
CA GLY A 60 -5.46 -22.73 -14.68
C GLY A 60 -6.50 -22.56 -13.58
N LEU A 61 -6.13 -22.04 -12.41
CA LEU A 61 -7.09 -21.64 -11.39
C LEU A 61 -7.78 -20.33 -11.82
N PRO A 62 -9.03 -20.07 -11.40
CA PRO A 62 -9.61 -18.73 -11.56
C PRO A 62 -8.61 -17.73 -11.03
N SER A 63 -8.34 -16.63 -11.74
CA SER A 63 -7.41 -15.58 -11.35
C SER A 63 -8.02 -14.26 -11.78
N PHE A 64 -7.71 -13.17 -11.08
CA PHE A 64 -8.10 -11.82 -11.51
C PHE A 64 -7.77 -11.55 -12.98
N SER A 65 -6.62 -12.04 -13.44
CA SER A 65 -6.13 -11.86 -14.81
C SER A 65 -7.04 -12.45 -15.89
N THR A 66 -7.93 -13.40 -15.55
CA THR A 66 -8.82 -14.06 -16.51
C THR A 66 -10.24 -13.52 -16.53
N VAL A 67 -10.60 -12.62 -15.59
CA VAL A 67 -11.95 -12.06 -15.49
C VAL A 67 -12.36 -11.39 -16.81
N LYS A 68 -13.60 -11.65 -17.23
CA LYS A 68 -14.21 -10.97 -18.37
C LYS A 68 -15.11 -9.85 -17.89
N TRP A 69 -15.04 -8.70 -18.56
CA TRP A 69 -15.93 -7.59 -18.25
C TRP A 69 -17.40 -7.98 -18.33
N ALA A 70 -17.79 -8.81 -19.30
CA ALA A 70 -19.19 -9.22 -19.46
C ALA A 70 -19.71 -9.96 -18.21
N GLU A 71 -18.93 -10.90 -17.68
CA GLU A 71 -19.27 -11.68 -16.47
C GLU A 71 -19.33 -10.76 -15.24
N PHE A 72 -18.30 -9.93 -15.07
CA PHE A 72 -18.24 -8.96 -13.97
C PHE A 72 -19.41 -7.97 -14.04
N ALA A 73 -19.69 -7.40 -15.22
CA ALA A 73 -20.75 -6.43 -15.38
C ALA A 73 -22.13 -7.04 -15.09
N GLU A 74 -22.38 -8.28 -15.51
CA GLU A 74 -23.60 -8.99 -15.17
C GLU A 74 -23.74 -9.21 -13.66
N GLU A 75 -22.68 -9.67 -12.98
CA GLU A 75 -22.68 -9.92 -11.53
C GLU A 75 -22.97 -8.65 -10.70
N TYR A 76 -22.40 -7.51 -11.11
CA TYR A 76 -22.50 -6.24 -10.38
C TYR A 76 -23.56 -5.28 -10.95
N GLY A 77 -24.38 -5.72 -11.90
CA GLY A 77 -25.44 -4.90 -12.49
C GLY A 77 -24.94 -3.69 -13.27
N LEU A 78 -23.75 -3.78 -13.86
CA LEU A 78 -23.12 -2.73 -14.69
C LEU A 78 -23.43 -2.93 -16.18
N PRO A 79 -23.28 -1.89 -17.02
CA PRO A 79 -23.45 -2.04 -18.46
C PRO A 79 -22.46 -3.03 -19.10
N LEU A 80 -22.94 -3.92 -19.97
CA LEU A 80 -22.09 -4.87 -20.70
C LEU A 80 -21.03 -4.19 -21.60
N ASN A 81 -21.30 -2.96 -22.05
CA ASN A 81 -20.32 -2.14 -22.75
C ASN A 81 -19.82 -1.01 -21.82
N PRO A 82 -18.53 -1.02 -21.42
CA PRO A 82 -17.93 0.02 -20.57
C PRO A 82 -18.04 1.44 -21.09
N SER A 83 -18.24 1.66 -22.39
CA SER A 83 -18.44 3.02 -22.89
C SER A 83 -19.74 3.65 -22.39
N TYR A 84 -20.68 2.85 -21.88
CA TYR A 84 -21.91 3.33 -21.23
C TYR A 84 -21.80 3.36 -19.70
N LEU A 85 -20.61 3.09 -19.15
CA LEU A 85 -20.38 3.11 -17.72
C LEU A 85 -20.46 4.56 -17.20
N GLY A 86 -21.62 4.95 -16.70
CA GLY A 86 -21.83 6.24 -16.04
C GLY A 86 -21.50 6.15 -14.56
N LEU A 87 -20.22 6.08 -14.20
CA LEU A 87 -19.82 6.11 -12.79
C LEU A 87 -20.05 7.50 -12.20
N GLU A 88 -20.50 7.55 -10.96
CA GLU A 88 -20.59 8.80 -10.21
C GLU A 88 -19.19 9.43 -10.08
N PRO A 89 -19.06 10.75 -10.28
CA PRO A 89 -17.79 11.43 -10.12
C PRO A 89 -17.40 11.50 -8.64
N PHE A 90 -16.15 11.18 -8.34
CA PHE A 90 -15.55 11.41 -7.02
C PHE A 90 -14.15 11.99 -7.19
N THR A 91 -14.00 13.30 -6.97
CA THR A 91 -12.73 13.97 -7.26
C THR A 91 -11.85 14.10 -6.02
N THR A 92 -10.71 13.42 -6.00
CA THR A 92 -9.66 13.72 -5.02
C THR A 92 -8.89 14.99 -5.42
N PRO A 93 -8.41 15.79 -4.45
CA PRO A 93 -7.66 17.01 -4.76
C PRO A 93 -6.35 16.71 -5.50
N ARG A 94 -5.86 17.70 -6.25
CA ARG A 94 -4.49 17.75 -6.76
C ARG A 94 -3.70 18.76 -5.94
N TYR A 95 -2.64 18.31 -5.28
CA TYR A 95 -1.76 19.21 -4.53
C TYR A 95 -0.47 19.43 -5.31
N ARG A 96 -0.08 20.71 -5.46
CA ARG A 96 1.15 21.08 -6.16
C ARG A 96 2.33 20.76 -5.27
N LEU A 97 3.03 19.68 -5.56
CA LEU A 97 4.30 19.35 -4.91
C LEU A 97 5.37 20.40 -5.23
N PRO A 98 6.46 20.48 -4.44
CA PRO A 98 7.52 21.46 -4.68
C PRO A 98 8.18 21.26 -6.05
N PRO A 99 8.44 22.33 -6.84
CA PRO A 99 9.26 22.27 -8.04
C PRO A 99 10.57 21.48 -7.86
N SER A 100 11.27 21.66 -6.75
CA SER A 100 12.52 20.92 -6.47
C SER A 100 12.33 19.40 -6.38
N LEU A 101 11.18 18.94 -5.90
CA LEU A 101 10.83 17.52 -5.89
C LEU A 101 10.55 17.02 -7.32
N HIS A 102 9.86 17.81 -8.14
CA HIS A 102 9.64 17.48 -9.56
C HIS A 102 10.93 17.44 -10.36
N GLU A 103 11.87 18.35 -10.11
CA GLU A 103 13.21 18.32 -10.70
C GLU A 103 13.94 17.01 -10.36
N THR A 104 13.90 16.60 -9.10
CA THR A 104 14.49 15.32 -8.66
C THR A 104 13.82 14.11 -9.33
N MET A 105 12.49 14.11 -9.41
CA MET A 105 11.73 13.06 -10.13
C MET A 105 12.07 13.03 -11.62
N PHE A 106 12.21 14.20 -12.26
CA PHE A 106 12.59 14.32 -13.66
C PHE A 106 13.97 13.71 -13.92
N GLU A 107 14.98 14.06 -13.12
CA GLU A 107 16.33 13.52 -13.26
C GLU A 107 16.35 12.00 -13.07
N ASN A 108 15.64 11.50 -12.07
CA ASN A 108 15.54 10.07 -11.82
C ASN A 108 14.82 9.37 -12.98
N ALA A 109 13.64 9.84 -13.39
CA ALA A 109 12.88 9.26 -14.48
C ALA A 109 13.68 9.20 -15.79
N TRP A 110 14.49 10.22 -16.06
CA TRP A 110 15.41 10.23 -17.19
C TRP A 110 16.38 9.05 -17.14
N ARG A 111 17.07 8.87 -16.01
CA ARG A 111 18.03 7.76 -15.81
C ARG A 111 17.35 6.40 -15.90
N TRP A 112 16.12 6.26 -15.40
CA TRP A 112 15.37 5.02 -15.50
C TRP A 112 15.02 4.69 -16.95
N GLN A 113 14.64 5.66 -17.78
CA GLN A 113 14.43 5.42 -19.20
C GLN A 113 15.72 5.10 -19.97
N ASP A 114 16.87 5.58 -19.51
CA ASP A 114 18.17 5.16 -20.09
C ASP A 114 18.49 3.69 -19.81
N VAL A 115 17.99 3.13 -18.70
CA VAL A 115 18.16 1.71 -18.32
C VAL A 115 17.07 0.81 -18.91
N TYR A 116 15.81 1.20 -18.78
CA TYR A 116 14.64 0.39 -19.11
C TYR A 116 14.02 0.72 -20.47
N ARG A 117 14.65 1.63 -21.24
CA ARG A 117 14.22 2.13 -22.55
C ARG A 117 12.97 3.02 -22.46
N GLU A 118 12.59 3.57 -23.62
CA GLU A 118 11.38 4.38 -23.74
C GLU A 118 10.12 3.57 -23.43
N LYS A 119 9.11 4.24 -22.87
CA LYS A 119 7.82 3.60 -22.54
C LYS A 119 7.11 2.96 -23.74
N VAL A 120 7.33 3.49 -24.94
CA VAL A 120 6.75 2.97 -26.19
C VAL A 120 7.46 1.70 -26.69
N ASP A 121 8.72 1.51 -26.30
CA ASP A 121 9.55 0.37 -26.70
C ASP A 121 9.49 -0.77 -25.68
N GLN A 122 8.89 -0.53 -24.51
CA GLN A 122 8.81 -1.50 -23.45
C GLN A 122 7.59 -2.42 -23.63
N GLY A 123 7.85 -3.65 -24.07
CA GLY A 123 6.81 -4.67 -24.29
C GLY A 123 6.47 -5.52 -23.07
N ARG A 124 7.18 -5.34 -21.95
CA ARG A 124 6.98 -6.11 -20.70
C ARG A 124 6.31 -5.27 -19.63
N GLU A 125 5.33 -5.84 -18.93
CA GLU A 125 4.61 -5.17 -17.84
C GLU A 125 5.57 -4.77 -16.72
N GLU A 126 6.48 -5.66 -16.33
CA GLU A 126 7.45 -5.41 -15.27
C GLU A 126 8.37 -4.24 -15.64
N GLY A 127 8.82 -4.20 -16.90
CA GLY A 127 9.68 -3.10 -17.37
C GLY A 127 8.96 -1.75 -17.38
N LYS A 128 7.64 -1.73 -17.59
CA LYS A 128 6.85 -0.50 -17.53
C LYS A 128 6.50 -0.10 -16.09
N ALA A 129 6.22 -1.06 -15.20
CA ALA A 129 6.06 -0.80 -13.77
C ALA A 129 7.30 -0.08 -13.21
N ARG A 130 8.50 -0.55 -13.58
CA ARG A 130 9.79 0.12 -13.26
C ARG A 130 9.84 1.59 -13.71
N LEU A 131 9.26 1.94 -14.86
CA LEU A 131 9.24 3.33 -15.35
C LEU A 131 8.32 4.26 -14.55
N LEU A 132 7.44 3.73 -13.70
CA LEU A 132 6.57 4.50 -12.81
C LEU A 132 7.20 4.75 -11.43
N GLU A 133 8.11 3.88 -10.99
CA GLU A 133 8.79 3.97 -9.69
C GLU A 133 9.48 5.32 -9.42
N PRO A 134 10.12 6.00 -10.39
CA PRO A 134 10.72 7.33 -10.17
C PRO A 134 9.75 8.41 -9.70
N TYR A 135 8.45 8.20 -9.90
CA TYR A 135 7.39 9.11 -9.49
C TYR A 135 6.71 8.63 -8.21
N ILE A 136 6.35 7.35 -8.13
CA ILE A 136 5.63 6.80 -6.97
C ILE A 136 6.52 6.73 -5.73
N VAL A 137 7.75 6.24 -5.86
CA VAL A 137 8.62 6.01 -4.70
C VAL A 137 8.90 7.31 -3.94
N PRO A 138 9.27 8.45 -4.59
CA PRO A 138 9.44 9.70 -3.87
C PRO A 138 8.16 10.23 -3.23
N ILE A 139 6.98 10.00 -3.83
CA ILE A 139 5.69 10.39 -3.23
C ILE A 139 5.42 9.59 -1.96
N ILE A 140 5.56 8.25 -2.01
CA ILE A 140 5.34 7.38 -0.86
C ILE A 140 6.37 7.67 0.25
N ALA A 141 7.62 7.99 -0.12
CA ALA A 141 8.67 8.34 0.83
C ALA A 141 8.32 9.56 1.70
N LEU A 142 7.47 10.49 1.24
CA LEU A 142 6.96 11.61 2.04
C LEU A 142 6.21 11.16 3.30
N PHE A 143 5.72 9.93 3.33
CA PHE A 143 4.99 9.35 4.46
C PHE A 143 5.91 8.55 5.42
N GLN A 144 7.22 8.57 5.21
CA GLN A 144 8.24 8.08 6.15
C GLN A 144 7.97 6.67 6.72
N GLY A 145 7.50 5.76 5.87
CA GLY A 145 7.20 4.36 6.23
C GLY A 145 5.94 4.15 7.08
N ARG A 146 5.04 5.13 7.12
CA ARG A 146 3.67 5.00 7.66
C ARG A 146 2.66 4.65 6.56
N VAL A 147 2.99 5.06 5.34
CA VAL A 147 2.46 4.49 4.11
C VAL A 147 3.61 3.70 3.48
N ILE A 148 3.33 2.47 3.07
CA ILE A 148 4.29 1.57 2.45
C ILE A 148 3.75 1.05 1.13
N ASP A 149 4.66 0.81 0.20
CA ASP A 149 4.40 0.07 -1.02
C ASP A 149 4.84 -1.38 -0.82
N GLU A 150 3.97 -2.32 -1.14
CA GLU A 150 4.32 -3.73 -1.24
C GLU A 150 4.26 -4.13 -2.71
N PRO A 151 5.37 -3.98 -3.46
CA PRO A 151 5.39 -4.31 -4.87
C PRO A 151 5.31 -5.82 -5.08
N GLU A 152 4.59 -6.23 -6.12
CA GLU A 152 4.58 -7.61 -6.65
C GLU A 152 4.29 -8.70 -5.61
N GLN A 153 3.35 -8.48 -4.68
CA GLN A 153 2.85 -9.54 -3.80
C GLN A 153 1.62 -10.25 -4.39
N ALA A 154 1.53 -11.55 -4.13
CA ALA A 154 0.29 -12.28 -4.40
C ALA A 154 -0.81 -11.72 -3.50
N VAL A 155 -1.82 -11.07 -4.07
CA VAL A 155 -2.99 -10.58 -3.35
C VAL A 155 -3.59 -11.73 -2.55
N VAL A 156 -3.81 -11.51 -1.26
CA VAL A 156 -4.44 -12.51 -0.39
C VAL A 156 -5.80 -12.87 -0.95
N ALA A 157 -6.06 -14.17 -1.13
CA ALA A 157 -7.34 -14.64 -1.64
C ALA A 157 -8.51 -14.12 -0.78
N THR A 158 -9.51 -13.56 -1.44
CA THR A 158 -10.77 -13.12 -0.86
C THR A 158 -11.94 -13.84 -1.52
N LYS A 159 -13.18 -13.55 -1.11
CA LYS A 159 -14.34 -14.12 -1.81
C LYS A 159 -14.46 -13.62 -3.27
N TYR A 160 -13.82 -12.51 -3.58
CA TYR A 160 -13.76 -11.92 -4.92
C TYR A 160 -12.52 -12.38 -5.70
N SER A 161 -11.61 -13.13 -5.06
CA SER A 161 -10.31 -13.43 -5.65
C SER A 161 -9.65 -14.68 -5.09
N THR A 162 -9.06 -15.46 -5.97
CA THR A 162 -8.11 -16.52 -5.62
C THR A 162 -6.69 -16.00 -5.35
N GLY A 163 -6.45 -14.70 -5.56
CA GLY A 163 -5.14 -14.05 -5.58
C GLY A 163 -4.64 -13.76 -7.00
N GLY A 164 -3.68 -12.84 -7.10
CA GLY A 164 -3.04 -12.40 -8.35
C GLY A 164 -1.83 -11.55 -8.02
N ASP A 165 -0.96 -11.30 -9.00
CA ASP A 165 0.18 -10.39 -8.81
C ASP A 165 -0.31 -8.99 -9.22
N VAL A 166 -0.34 -8.04 -8.28
CA VAL A 166 -0.61 -6.62 -8.53
C VAL A 166 0.74 -5.90 -8.52
N GLU A 167 0.94 -4.90 -9.37
CA GLU A 167 2.24 -4.23 -9.46
C GLU A 167 2.56 -3.43 -8.20
N HIS A 168 1.61 -2.63 -7.69
CA HIS A 168 1.78 -1.91 -6.43
C HIS A 168 0.50 -1.94 -5.58
N GLU A 169 0.65 -2.42 -4.34
CA GLU A 169 -0.35 -2.29 -3.28
C GLU A 169 0.17 -1.32 -2.21
N ILE A 170 -0.55 -0.22 -2.00
CA ILE A 170 -0.14 0.81 -1.05
C ILE A 170 -0.97 0.71 0.23
N PHE A 171 -0.26 0.50 1.34
CA PHE A 171 -0.83 0.27 2.66
C PHE A 171 -0.54 1.41 3.63
N MET A 172 -1.51 1.72 4.48
CA MET A 172 -1.30 2.49 5.71
C MET A 172 -0.95 1.53 6.85
N ILE A 173 -0.25 2.04 7.85
CA ILE A 173 -0.07 1.38 9.15
C ILE A 173 -1.37 0.72 9.67
N GLY A 174 -1.23 -0.50 10.19
CA GLY A 174 -2.37 -1.36 10.55
C GLY A 174 -2.83 -2.27 9.42
N GLY A 175 -2.13 -2.28 8.28
CA GLY A 175 -2.40 -3.18 7.15
C GLY A 175 -3.60 -2.76 6.31
N ILE A 176 -3.99 -1.49 6.39
CA ILE A 176 -5.13 -0.94 5.64
C ILE A 176 -4.69 -0.71 4.19
N LEU A 177 -5.22 -1.50 3.26
CA LEU A 177 -4.97 -1.35 1.83
C LEU A 177 -5.87 -0.26 1.29
N PHE A 178 -5.32 0.81 0.73
CA PHE A 178 -6.15 1.92 0.26
C PHE A 178 -5.87 2.35 -1.17
N LEU A 179 -4.77 1.94 -1.80
CA LEU A 179 -4.53 2.19 -3.22
C LEU A 179 -3.95 0.95 -3.91
N VAL A 180 -4.61 0.55 -4.99
CA VAL A 180 -4.18 -0.51 -5.92
C VAL A 180 -3.75 0.16 -7.22
N ILE A 181 -2.57 -0.18 -7.73
CA ILE A 181 -2.09 0.34 -9.01
C ILE A 181 -1.94 -0.85 -9.96
N GLU A 182 -2.74 -0.83 -11.00
CA GLU A 182 -2.80 -1.88 -12.00
C GLU A 182 -2.18 -1.39 -13.31
N PHE A 183 -1.19 -2.14 -13.77
CA PHE A 183 -0.43 -1.84 -14.97
C PHE A 183 -0.90 -2.68 -16.15
N LYS A 184 -0.96 -2.11 -17.36
CA LYS A 184 -1.22 -2.90 -18.58
C LYS A 184 -0.31 -2.55 -19.76
N VAL A 185 0.13 -3.60 -20.46
CA VAL A 185 0.78 -3.45 -21.77
C VAL A 185 -0.28 -3.26 -22.87
N GLY A 186 -0.08 -2.23 -23.69
CA GLY A 186 -0.94 -1.91 -24.83
C GLY A 186 -2.14 -1.07 -24.44
N THR A 187 -3.15 -1.07 -25.31
CA THR A 187 -4.40 -0.36 -25.03
C THR A 187 -5.19 -1.09 -23.96
N PRO A 188 -5.52 -0.43 -22.84
CA PRO A 188 -6.33 -1.02 -21.78
C PRO A 188 -7.63 -1.61 -22.30
N SER A 189 -7.85 -2.89 -22.03
CA SER A 189 -9.08 -3.58 -22.40
C SER A 189 -10.14 -3.45 -21.32
N HIS A 190 -11.39 -3.72 -21.68
CA HIS A 190 -12.51 -3.80 -20.74
C HIS A 190 -12.28 -4.85 -19.64
N ASN A 191 -11.63 -5.96 -19.97
CA ASN A 191 -11.31 -7.02 -19.00
C ASN A 191 -10.33 -6.52 -17.93
N ASN A 192 -9.40 -5.64 -18.31
CA ASN A 192 -8.47 -5.05 -17.37
C ASN A 192 -9.16 -4.07 -16.40
N LEU A 193 -10.23 -3.40 -16.84
CA LEU A 193 -11.06 -2.58 -15.94
C LEU A 193 -11.82 -3.45 -14.93
N ALA A 194 -12.38 -4.60 -15.37
CA ALA A 194 -13.03 -5.55 -14.46
C ALA A 194 -12.04 -6.11 -13.44
N GLN A 195 -10.80 -6.40 -13.88
CA GLN A 195 -9.72 -6.83 -12.99
C GLN A 195 -9.47 -5.79 -11.89
N LEU A 196 -9.24 -4.53 -12.24
CA LEU A 196 -9.06 -3.46 -11.25
C LEU A 196 -10.25 -3.38 -10.28
N PHE A 197 -11.48 -3.47 -10.78
CA PHE A 197 -12.66 -3.34 -9.91
C PHE A 197 -12.77 -4.51 -8.93
N LEU A 198 -12.42 -5.72 -9.36
CA LEU A 198 -12.33 -6.87 -8.45
C LEU A 198 -11.21 -6.69 -7.41
N GLU A 199 -10.09 -6.09 -7.77
CA GLU A 199 -9.01 -5.77 -6.82
C GLU A 199 -9.47 -4.75 -5.78
N LEU A 200 -10.21 -3.71 -6.19
CA LEU A 200 -10.81 -2.74 -5.25
C LEU A 200 -11.81 -3.40 -4.30
N LEU A 201 -12.64 -4.33 -4.78
CA LEU A 201 -13.56 -5.11 -3.95
C LEU A 201 -12.80 -6.03 -2.98
N SER A 202 -11.73 -6.67 -3.44
CA SER A 202 -10.85 -7.51 -2.63
C SER A 202 -10.18 -6.71 -1.51
N ALA A 203 -9.64 -5.54 -1.83
CA ALA A 203 -9.08 -4.61 -0.87
C ALA A 203 -10.12 -4.15 0.17
N ALA A 204 -11.34 -3.82 -0.26
CA ALA A 204 -12.42 -3.46 0.64
C ALA A 204 -12.81 -4.61 1.60
N GLU A 205 -12.87 -5.85 1.09
CA GLU A 205 -13.11 -7.04 1.91
C GLU A 205 -11.98 -7.28 2.91
N ARG A 206 -10.72 -7.11 2.50
CA ARG A 206 -9.55 -7.20 3.39
C ARG A 206 -9.65 -6.15 4.51
N ASN A 207 -9.96 -4.90 4.17
CA ASN A 207 -10.17 -3.84 5.14
C ASN A 207 -11.34 -4.17 6.08
N ASN A 208 -12.44 -4.73 5.58
CA ASN A 208 -13.56 -5.19 6.40
C ASN A 208 -13.14 -6.24 7.43
N ARG A 209 -12.30 -7.22 7.06
CA ARG A 209 -11.74 -8.21 8.01
C ARG A 209 -10.88 -7.58 9.10
N LEU A 210 -10.25 -6.45 8.80
CA LEU A 210 -9.50 -5.63 9.76
C LEU A 210 -10.40 -4.64 10.54
N ASN A 211 -11.72 -4.75 10.37
CA ASN A 211 -12.77 -3.88 10.92
C ASN A 211 -12.70 -2.43 10.43
N PHE A 212 -12.30 -2.22 9.17
CA PHE A 212 -12.28 -0.94 8.47
C PHE A 212 -13.32 -0.91 7.32
N ALA A 213 -14.51 -1.47 7.57
CA ALA A 213 -15.52 -1.77 6.56
C ALA A 213 -16.02 -0.57 5.74
N GLY A 214 -15.86 0.67 6.22
CA GLY A 214 -16.34 1.88 5.55
C GLY A 214 -15.27 2.65 4.77
N LEU A 215 -14.00 2.21 4.80
CA LEU A 215 -12.92 2.95 4.14
C LEU A 215 -12.96 2.78 2.63
N ARG A 216 -13.02 3.90 1.92
CA ARG A 216 -12.91 3.96 0.46
C ARG A 216 -11.56 3.39 0.02
N VAL A 217 -11.58 2.60 -1.05
CA VAL A 217 -10.37 2.09 -1.71
C VAL A 217 -10.20 2.82 -3.03
N TYR A 218 -8.98 3.22 -3.33
CA TYR A 218 -8.62 3.95 -4.53
C TYR A 218 -7.91 3.02 -5.52
N GLY A 219 -8.07 3.28 -6.80
CA GLY A 219 -7.45 2.52 -7.88
C GLY A 219 -6.81 3.45 -8.90
N LEU A 220 -5.60 3.12 -9.33
CA LEU A 220 -4.96 3.74 -10.50
C LEU A 220 -4.80 2.69 -11.58
N PHE A 221 -5.28 3.02 -12.77
CA PHE A 221 -5.17 2.18 -13.95
C PHE A 221 -4.38 2.88 -15.04
N THR A 222 -3.26 2.30 -15.46
CA THR A 222 -2.32 2.99 -16.37
C THR A 222 -1.58 2.08 -17.33
N ASP A 223 -1.24 2.65 -18.49
CA ASP A 223 -0.32 2.09 -19.48
C ASP A 223 0.93 3.00 -19.72
N LEU A 224 1.11 4.00 -18.84
CA LEU A 224 2.04 5.16 -18.92
C LEU A 224 1.73 6.21 -20.00
N THR A 225 0.63 6.06 -20.73
CA THR A 225 0.13 7.06 -21.69
C THR A 225 -1.20 7.65 -21.23
N GLN A 226 -1.97 6.90 -20.44
CA GLN A 226 -3.16 7.37 -19.75
C GLN A 226 -3.16 6.90 -18.29
N PHE A 227 -3.62 7.76 -17.39
CA PHE A 227 -3.74 7.50 -15.96
C PHE A 227 -5.19 7.71 -15.57
N LYS A 228 -5.91 6.62 -15.32
CA LYS A 228 -7.32 6.64 -14.93
C LYS A 228 -7.45 6.33 -13.45
N PHE A 229 -8.01 7.28 -12.70
CA PHE A 229 -8.22 7.18 -11.28
C PHE A 229 -9.66 6.77 -11.00
N TYR A 230 -9.81 5.74 -10.18
CA TYR A 230 -11.09 5.19 -9.73
C TYR A 230 -11.11 5.09 -8.22
N SER A 231 -12.29 4.87 -7.66
CA SER A 231 -12.42 4.41 -6.28
C SER A 231 -13.65 3.54 -6.09
N TYR A 232 -13.67 2.78 -5.01
CA TYR A 232 -14.82 2.02 -4.56
C TYR A 232 -15.19 2.46 -3.15
N ASN A 233 -16.47 2.80 -2.94
CA ASN A 233 -17.01 3.14 -1.63
C ASN A 233 -17.71 1.92 -1.02
N PRO A 234 -17.15 1.26 0.00
CA PRO A 234 -17.81 0.09 0.59
C PRO A 234 -19.14 0.41 1.27
N THR A 235 -19.36 1.66 1.68
CA THR A 235 -20.58 2.09 2.37
C THR A 235 -21.76 2.15 1.40
N SER A 236 -21.58 2.79 0.24
CA SER A 236 -22.61 2.85 -0.81
C SER A 236 -22.55 1.66 -1.78
N LYS A 237 -21.47 0.87 -1.75
CA LYS A 237 -21.16 -0.23 -2.68
C LYS A 237 -21.06 0.21 -4.14
N GLU A 238 -20.53 1.40 -4.37
CA GLU A 238 -20.44 2.01 -5.69
C GLU A 238 -19.00 2.24 -6.11
N PHE A 239 -18.75 2.05 -7.40
CA PHE A 239 -17.54 2.52 -8.06
C PHE A 239 -17.72 3.97 -8.48
N CYS A 240 -16.67 4.76 -8.33
CA CYS A 240 -16.63 6.15 -8.76
C CYS A 240 -15.46 6.35 -9.70
N GLN A 241 -15.64 7.22 -10.70
CA GLN A 241 -14.55 7.72 -11.52
C GLN A 241 -14.06 9.04 -10.93
N ASP A 242 -12.76 9.19 -10.79
CA ASP A 242 -12.16 10.45 -10.35
C ASP A 242 -11.74 11.27 -11.56
N GLU A 243 -10.69 10.81 -12.25
CA GLU A 243 -10.05 11.61 -13.28
C GLU A 243 -9.31 10.75 -14.31
N ASN A 244 -9.14 11.26 -15.53
CA ASN A 244 -8.30 10.66 -16.57
C ASN A 244 -7.26 11.68 -17.05
N ILE A 245 -5.98 11.34 -16.95
CA ILE A 245 -4.86 12.18 -17.38
C ILE A 245 -4.15 11.51 -18.55
N LEU A 246 -4.04 12.21 -19.67
CA LEU A 246 -3.29 11.75 -20.85
C LEU A 246 -1.90 12.35 -20.85
N ILE A 247 -0.90 11.53 -21.18
CA ILE A 247 0.52 11.88 -21.16
C ILE A 247 1.10 11.76 -22.56
N ASN A 248 1.91 12.73 -22.95
CA ASN A 248 2.60 12.74 -24.23
C ASN A 248 3.53 11.53 -24.37
N ASN A 249 3.79 11.08 -25.60
CA ASN A 249 4.72 9.98 -25.86
C ASN A 249 6.18 10.43 -26.02
N LYS A 250 6.43 11.71 -26.26
CA LYS A 250 7.79 12.26 -26.35
C LYS A 250 8.34 12.49 -24.94
N ARG A 251 9.49 11.90 -24.64
CA ARG A 251 10.18 11.91 -23.33
C ARG A 251 10.01 13.21 -22.53
N THR A 252 10.51 14.35 -23.05
CA THR A 252 10.47 15.63 -22.32
C THR A 252 9.05 16.13 -22.05
N ALA A 253 8.14 16.01 -23.02
CA ALA A 253 6.74 16.40 -22.82
C ALA A 253 6.03 15.45 -21.85
N ALA A 254 6.32 14.15 -21.94
CA ALA A 254 5.81 13.15 -21.01
C ALA A 254 6.21 13.49 -19.57
N PHE A 255 7.47 13.87 -19.34
CA PHE A 255 7.95 14.26 -18.02
C PHE A 255 7.29 15.52 -17.48
N SER A 256 6.96 16.48 -18.35
CA SER A 256 6.16 17.64 -17.96
C SER A 256 4.75 17.22 -17.54
N ASP A 257 4.08 16.36 -18.32
CA ASP A 257 2.72 15.92 -18.00
C ASP A 257 2.68 15.04 -16.72
N MET A 258 3.77 14.32 -16.43
CA MET A 258 3.90 13.54 -15.20
C MET A 258 3.94 14.39 -13.92
N ILE A 259 4.15 15.71 -14.00
CA ILE A 259 3.99 16.62 -12.86
C ILE A 259 2.54 16.57 -12.36
N ASP A 260 1.56 16.65 -13.26
CA ASP A 260 0.15 16.59 -12.91
C ASP A 260 -0.26 15.22 -12.37
N VAL A 261 0.27 14.15 -12.97
CA VAL A 261 0.07 12.78 -12.48
C VAL A 261 0.62 12.61 -11.07
N SER A 262 1.84 13.08 -10.82
CA SER A 262 2.51 12.98 -9.52
C SER A 262 1.75 13.77 -8.44
N ASN A 263 1.32 14.98 -8.77
CA ASN A 263 0.47 15.81 -7.90
C ASN A 263 -0.88 15.13 -7.58
N LYS A 264 -1.46 14.42 -8.57
CA LYS A 264 -2.70 13.66 -8.40
C LYS A 264 -2.51 12.41 -7.54
N ILE A 265 -1.48 11.61 -7.81
CA ILE A 265 -1.14 10.41 -7.01
C ILE A 265 -0.92 10.82 -5.54
N PHE A 266 -0.15 11.87 -5.29
CA PHE A 266 0.04 12.39 -3.93
C PHE A 266 -1.29 12.81 -3.28
N GLY A 267 -2.17 13.50 -4.02
CA GLY A 267 -3.50 13.87 -3.54
C GLY A 267 -4.39 12.69 -3.15
N VAL A 268 -4.38 11.62 -3.96
CA VAL A 268 -5.08 10.35 -3.64
C VAL A 268 -4.51 9.74 -2.35
N ILE A 269 -3.18 9.60 -2.24
CA ILE A 269 -2.53 8.99 -1.07
C ILE A 269 -2.77 9.84 0.19
N LEU A 270 -2.68 11.17 0.11
CA LEU A 270 -2.94 12.04 1.25
C LEU A 270 -4.42 11.97 1.70
N THR A 271 -5.36 11.92 0.76
CA THR A 271 -6.79 11.75 1.07
C THR A 271 -7.03 10.43 1.80
N ALA A 272 -6.50 9.33 1.25
CA ALA A 272 -6.62 8.01 1.84
C ALA A 272 -5.96 7.91 3.23
N TYR A 273 -4.79 8.56 3.40
CA TYR A 273 -4.12 8.66 4.69
C TYR A 273 -5.01 9.35 5.73
N MET A 274 -5.63 10.49 5.40
CA MET A 274 -6.52 11.21 6.30
C MET A 274 -7.78 10.41 6.64
N ASP A 275 -8.37 9.72 5.66
CA ASP A 275 -9.54 8.86 5.88
C ASP A 275 -9.20 7.68 6.83
N GLY A 276 -8.02 7.07 6.65
CA GLY A 276 -7.50 6.06 7.56
C GLY A 276 -7.33 6.57 8.99
N LEU A 277 -6.75 7.77 9.17
CA LEU A 277 -6.63 8.41 10.49
C LEU A 277 -8.00 8.62 11.15
N ARG A 278 -8.97 9.17 10.41
CA ARG A 278 -10.34 9.41 10.90
C ARG A 278 -10.99 8.14 11.38
N GLU A 279 -10.87 7.06 10.62
CA GLU A 279 -11.47 5.79 10.96
C GLU A 279 -10.80 5.13 12.18
N ILE A 280 -9.47 5.22 12.30
CA ILE A 280 -8.74 4.76 13.50
C ILE A 280 -9.23 5.52 14.75
N ILE A 281 -9.37 6.85 14.66
CA ILE A 281 -9.85 7.69 15.76
C ILE A 281 -11.29 7.31 16.13
N ARG A 282 -12.18 7.19 15.14
CA ARG A 282 -13.59 6.80 15.34
C ARG A 282 -13.69 5.48 16.09
N ARG A 283 -12.97 4.46 15.62
CA ARG A 283 -12.95 3.14 16.25
C ARG A 283 -12.38 3.17 17.67
N SER A 284 -11.35 3.99 17.91
CA SER A 284 -10.81 4.16 19.26
C SER A 284 -11.86 4.72 20.22
N LYS A 285 -12.62 5.72 19.78
CA LYS A 285 -13.73 6.31 20.54
C LYS A 285 -14.87 5.31 20.78
N ASP A 286 -15.23 4.52 19.78
CA ASP A 286 -16.29 3.52 19.91
C ASP A 286 -15.93 2.42 20.92
N ARG A 287 -14.67 1.94 20.90
CA ARG A 287 -14.17 0.98 21.92
C ARG A 287 -14.18 1.57 23.33
N ALA A 288 -13.82 2.85 23.47
CA ALA A 288 -13.84 3.53 24.77
C ALA A 288 -15.27 3.57 25.34
N ARG A 289 -16.26 3.90 24.51
CA ARG A 289 -17.68 3.89 24.91
C ARG A 289 -18.14 2.50 25.33
N GLN A 290 -17.84 1.46 24.54
CA GLN A 290 -18.23 0.08 24.85
C GLN A 290 -17.64 -0.41 26.18
N ASN A 291 -16.38 -0.07 26.47
CA ASN A 291 -15.74 -0.44 27.74
C ASN A 291 -16.32 0.31 28.95
N GLU A 292 -16.76 1.56 28.79
CA GLU A 292 -17.43 2.32 29.85
C GLU A 292 -18.77 1.67 30.25
N PHE A 293 -19.54 1.14 29.30
CA PHE A 293 -20.79 0.43 29.60
C PHE A 293 -20.59 -0.91 30.32
N HIS A 294 -19.49 -1.62 30.08
CA HIS A 294 -19.18 -2.86 30.80
C HIS A 294 -18.77 -2.64 32.26
N ILE A 295 -18.23 -1.48 32.60
CA ILE A 295 -17.80 -1.15 33.97
C ILE A 295 -18.99 -0.76 34.87
N ILE A 296 -20.07 -0.23 34.29
CA ILE A 296 -21.24 0.23 35.06
C ILE A 296 -22.16 -0.94 35.50
N GLY A 297 -21.94 -2.16 35.00
CA GLY A 297 -22.81 -3.32 35.25
C GLY A 297 -22.32 -4.37 36.27
N ILE A 298 -21.12 -4.25 36.84
CA ILE A 298 -20.59 -5.24 37.80
C ILE A 298 -20.16 -4.52 39.09
N THR A 299 -21.14 -4.20 39.93
CA THR A 299 -20.92 -4.11 41.37
C THR A 299 -20.85 -5.52 41.94
N ASP A 300 -19.64 -6.08 42.10
CA ASP A 300 -19.37 -6.84 43.33
C ASP A 300 -17.90 -6.70 43.78
N PRO A 301 -17.64 -6.36 45.07
CA PRO A 301 -16.34 -5.93 45.58
C PRO A 301 -15.67 -7.04 46.39
N SER A 302 -14.57 -7.61 45.90
CA SER A 302 -13.61 -8.39 46.71
C SER A 302 -12.51 -8.95 45.78
N LYS A 303 -11.34 -8.29 45.67
CA LYS A 303 -10.12 -8.52 46.49
C LYS A 303 -9.17 -9.57 45.90
N LEU A 304 -7.86 -9.20 45.98
CA LEU A 304 -6.65 -10.05 45.99
C LEU A 304 -6.22 -10.55 44.61
N THR A 305 -5.26 -9.92 43.93
CA THR A 305 -3.89 -9.69 44.40
C THR A 305 -3.30 -8.41 43.81
N GLY A 306 -2.57 -7.68 44.64
CA GLY A 306 -1.99 -6.39 44.30
C GLY A 306 -0.85 -6.51 43.30
N GLU A 307 -1.09 -5.98 42.11
CA GLU A 307 -0.13 -5.17 41.35
C GLU A 307 -0.99 -4.32 40.40
N GLU A 308 -1.44 -3.17 40.88
CA GLU A 308 -2.06 -2.14 40.04
C GLU A 308 -1.01 -1.61 39.06
N LYS A 309 -0.80 -2.32 37.96
CA LYS A 309 -0.24 -1.72 36.74
C LYS A 309 -1.21 -0.64 36.34
N LYS A 310 -0.91 0.60 36.76
CA LYS A 310 -1.59 1.83 36.34
C LYS A 310 -1.90 1.69 34.86
N THR A 311 -3.17 1.45 34.54
CA THR A 311 -3.67 1.32 33.19
C THR A 311 -3.38 2.64 32.50
N GLY A 312 -2.28 2.66 31.75
CA GLY A 312 -1.72 3.84 31.12
C GLY A 312 -2.79 4.49 30.24
N SER A 313 -3.41 5.53 30.79
CA SER A 313 -4.37 6.41 30.15
C SER A 313 -4.01 6.75 28.71
N ARG A 314 -4.94 6.47 27.78
CA ARG A 314 -5.34 7.18 26.54
C ARG A 314 -4.30 7.75 25.55
N LYS A 315 -2.99 7.68 25.83
CA LYS A 315 -1.92 8.32 25.03
C LYS A 315 -1.95 7.94 23.55
N SER A 316 -2.47 6.77 23.19
CA SER A 316 -2.51 6.34 21.80
C SER A 316 -3.53 7.10 20.96
N THR A 317 -4.72 7.46 21.48
CA THR A 317 -5.76 8.13 20.66
C THR A 317 -5.40 9.58 20.36
N ASP A 318 -4.87 10.28 21.36
CA ASP A 318 -4.44 11.68 21.23
C ASP A 318 -3.37 11.86 20.13
N GLN A 319 -2.50 10.86 19.94
CA GLN A 319 -1.49 10.86 18.88
C GLN A 319 -2.11 10.80 17.47
N TRP A 320 -3.12 9.95 17.26
CA TRP A 320 -3.82 9.87 15.97
C TRP A 320 -4.61 11.15 15.68
N GLU A 321 -5.24 11.73 16.70
CA GLU A 321 -5.94 13.02 16.57
C GLU A 321 -4.98 14.16 16.23
N ALA A 322 -3.83 14.23 16.91
CA ALA A 322 -2.80 15.21 16.61
C ALA A 322 -2.26 15.05 15.18
N ALA A 323 -2.05 13.81 14.73
CA ALA A 323 -1.67 13.52 13.35
C ALA A 323 -2.72 14.04 12.37
N LEU A 324 -4.01 13.73 12.58
CA LEU A 324 -5.09 14.18 11.70
C LEU A 324 -5.15 15.71 11.59
N VAL A 325 -5.05 16.42 12.72
CA VAL A 325 -5.03 17.89 12.72
C VAL A 325 -3.85 18.45 11.93
N LEU A 326 -2.67 17.82 12.04
CA LEU A 326 -1.49 18.22 11.26
C LEU A 326 -1.67 17.94 9.76
N ALA A 327 -2.27 16.82 9.40
CA ALA A 327 -2.60 16.48 8.01
C ALA A 327 -3.64 17.44 7.41
N GLU A 328 -4.65 17.85 8.18
CA GLU A 328 -5.63 18.86 7.76
C GLU A 328 -4.96 20.22 7.53
N ARG A 329 -4.06 20.64 8.42
CA ARG A 329 -3.27 21.87 8.23
C ARG A 329 -2.32 21.78 7.04
N CYS A 330 -1.79 20.60 6.73
CA CYS A 330 -1.01 20.36 5.51
C CYS A 330 -1.86 20.65 4.26
N VAL A 331 -3.10 20.14 4.22
CA VAL A 331 -4.04 20.42 3.13
C VAL A 331 -4.36 21.91 3.03
N ASP A 332 -4.66 22.58 4.15
CA ASP A 332 -4.90 24.02 4.17
C ASP A 332 -3.71 24.80 3.60
N LYS A 333 -2.49 24.37 3.95
CA LYS A 333 -1.25 24.99 3.48
C LYS A 333 -1.05 24.86 1.97
N PHE A 334 -1.38 23.70 1.39
CA PHE A 334 -1.36 23.52 -0.07
C PHE A 334 -2.40 24.37 -0.80
N ASN A 335 -3.51 24.69 -0.14
CA ASN A 335 -4.61 25.47 -0.72
C ASN A 335 -4.40 26.99 -0.63
N GLU A 336 -3.33 27.47 0.00
CA GLU A 336 -3.05 28.90 0.08
C GLU A 336 -2.82 29.51 -1.34
N PRO A 337 -3.27 30.76 -1.62
CA PRO A 337 -3.22 31.35 -2.97
C PRO A 337 -1.82 31.68 -3.51
N ILE A 338 -1.34 30.99 -4.55
CA ILE A 338 0.00 31.15 -5.13
C ILE A 338 0.07 32.29 -6.16
N VAL A 339 1.19 33.04 -6.21
CA VAL A 339 1.43 34.08 -7.24
C VAL A 339 2.73 33.89 -8.02
N SER A 340 3.65 33.05 -7.53
CA SER A 340 4.94 32.77 -8.18
C SER A 340 5.38 31.31 -8.01
N ILE A 341 6.40 30.89 -8.76
CA ILE A 341 7.03 29.56 -8.59
C ILE A 341 7.68 29.43 -7.21
N GLN A 342 8.28 30.51 -6.71
CA GLN A 342 8.87 30.57 -5.37
C GLN A 342 7.80 30.39 -4.29
N ASP A 343 6.58 30.89 -4.50
CA ASP A 343 5.47 30.63 -3.59
C ASP A 343 5.04 29.16 -3.60
N ILE A 344 5.02 28.52 -4.77
CA ILE A 344 4.70 27.09 -4.88
C ILE A 344 5.74 26.29 -4.08
N GLU A 345 7.03 26.54 -4.31
CA GLU A 345 8.12 25.88 -3.58
C GLU A 345 7.99 26.10 -2.06
N ALA A 346 7.89 27.35 -1.60
CA ALA A 346 7.84 27.67 -0.18
C ALA A 346 6.61 27.07 0.52
N ARG A 347 5.44 27.09 -0.12
CA ARG A 347 4.20 26.60 0.48
C ARG A 347 4.11 25.09 0.44
N ALA A 348 4.48 24.48 -0.67
CA ALA A 348 4.53 23.03 -0.77
C ALA A 348 5.50 22.45 0.26
N ASN A 349 6.69 23.05 0.42
CA ASN A 349 7.63 22.63 1.47
C ASN A 349 7.05 22.82 2.87
N GLY A 350 6.41 23.97 3.15
CA GLY A 350 5.74 24.18 4.43
C GLY A 350 4.59 23.20 4.71
N ALA A 351 3.86 22.78 3.67
CA ALA A 351 2.83 21.75 3.78
C ALA A 351 3.44 20.37 4.04
N LEU A 352 4.51 20.01 3.32
CA LEU A 352 5.24 18.76 3.53
C LEU A 352 5.90 18.70 4.92
N GLU A 353 6.34 19.82 5.49
CA GLU A 353 6.78 19.86 6.90
C GLU A 353 5.64 19.52 7.88
N LEU A 354 4.42 19.98 7.62
CA LEU A 354 3.24 19.62 8.42
C LEU A 354 2.88 18.13 8.24
N LEU A 355 2.98 17.61 7.01
CA LEU A 355 2.81 16.18 6.75
C LEU A 355 3.85 15.35 7.50
N THR A 356 5.13 15.73 7.46
CA THR A 356 6.20 15.08 8.21
C THR A 356 5.86 15.01 9.70
N LYS A 357 5.43 16.13 10.30
CA LYS A 357 5.00 16.16 11.70
C LYS A 357 3.80 15.24 11.95
N SER A 358 2.84 15.19 11.03
CA SER A 358 1.70 14.27 11.10
C SER A 358 2.15 12.81 11.13
N VAL A 359 2.95 12.38 10.17
CA VAL A 359 3.38 10.97 10.07
C VAL A 359 4.32 10.57 11.20
N CYS A 360 5.17 11.48 11.69
CA CYS A 360 6.01 11.24 12.87
C CYS A 360 5.20 11.14 14.17
N SER A 361 3.97 11.64 14.22
CA SER A 361 3.11 11.55 15.41
C SER A 361 2.57 10.14 15.64
N ILE A 362 2.70 9.24 14.66
CA ILE A 362 2.23 7.86 14.70
C ILE A 362 3.40 6.87 14.46
N PRO A 363 3.31 5.62 14.97
CA PRO A 363 4.38 4.64 14.81
C PRO A 363 4.65 4.29 13.33
N ARG A 364 5.83 3.73 13.04
CA ARG A 364 6.15 3.16 11.72
C ARG A 364 5.49 1.82 11.53
N ALA A 365 5.32 1.41 10.27
CA ALA A 365 4.95 0.03 9.95
C ALA A 365 6.05 -0.97 10.36
N SER A 366 7.33 -0.61 10.17
CA SER A 366 8.47 -1.47 10.51
C SER A 366 8.90 -1.32 11.97
N SER A 367 9.16 -2.45 12.63
CA SER A 367 9.77 -2.53 13.96
C SER A 367 11.30 -2.44 13.95
N PHE A 368 11.92 -2.39 12.77
CA PHE A 368 13.39 -2.40 12.60
C PHE A 368 14.00 -1.01 12.40
N SER A 369 13.28 0.05 12.74
CA SER A 369 13.86 1.39 12.75
C SER A 369 14.99 1.46 13.77
N GLY A 370 16.17 1.90 13.34
CA GLY A 370 17.27 2.19 14.26
C GLY A 370 16.94 3.36 15.20
N ASP A 371 17.73 3.53 16.25
CA ASP A 371 17.54 4.59 17.25
C ASP A 371 17.56 6.01 16.65
N LYS A 372 18.17 6.17 15.47
CA LYS A 372 18.18 7.40 14.68
C LYS A 372 17.20 7.27 13.53
N ASP A 373 16.07 7.97 13.63
CA ASP A 373 15.10 8.09 12.54
C ASP A 373 15.19 9.51 11.94
N PRO A 374 15.97 9.70 10.85
CA PRO A 374 16.09 11.01 10.23
C PRO A 374 14.73 11.45 9.69
N SER A 375 14.30 12.64 10.10
CA SER A 375 12.99 13.21 9.77
C SER A 375 13.06 14.22 8.62
N THR A 376 14.26 14.64 8.24
CA THR A 376 14.51 15.61 7.16
C THR A 376 15.53 15.09 6.13
N PRO A 377 15.50 15.60 4.89
CA PRO A 377 16.51 15.26 3.88
C PRO A 377 17.95 15.58 4.33
N THR A 378 18.16 16.67 5.07
CA THR A 378 19.47 17.05 5.60
C THR A 378 19.96 16.06 6.65
N GLU A 379 19.10 15.63 7.58
CA GLU A 379 19.43 14.59 8.57
C GLU A 379 19.74 13.25 7.90
N LEU A 380 18.97 12.86 6.89
CA LEU A 380 19.20 11.63 6.13
C LEU A 380 20.53 11.68 5.38
N SER A 381 20.83 12.80 4.71
CA SER A 381 22.10 13.00 4.01
C SER A 381 23.28 12.98 4.98
N ALA A 382 23.16 13.62 6.15
CA ALA A 382 24.20 13.62 7.17
C ALA A 382 24.43 12.21 7.73
N LEU A 383 23.36 11.46 7.98
CA LEU A 383 23.44 10.06 8.39
C LEU A 383 24.12 9.20 7.32
N ALA A 384 23.75 9.36 6.05
CA ALA A 384 24.36 8.64 4.93
C ALA A 384 25.87 8.91 4.84
N VAL A 385 26.28 10.19 4.89
CA VAL A 385 27.70 10.57 4.89
C VAL A 385 28.44 9.95 6.07
N ALA A 386 27.85 9.99 7.28
CA ALA A 386 28.46 9.42 8.47
C ALA A 386 28.65 7.89 8.37
N VAL A 387 27.63 7.17 7.90
CA VAL A 387 27.66 5.71 7.72
C VAL A 387 28.69 5.33 6.66
N ILE A 388 28.67 5.98 5.50
CA ILE A 388 29.61 5.69 4.40
C ILE A 388 31.05 5.99 4.85
N LYS A 389 31.28 7.12 5.52
CA LYS A 389 32.61 7.49 6.01
C LYS A 389 33.14 6.45 6.99
N ALA A 390 32.33 6.03 7.97
CA ALA A 390 32.72 5.04 8.97
C ALA A 390 33.09 3.68 8.32
N GLU A 391 32.33 3.26 7.29
CA GLU A 391 32.62 2.02 6.56
C GLU A 391 33.95 2.08 5.81
N HIS A 392 34.25 3.21 5.14
CA HIS A 392 35.52 3.38 4.44
C HIS A 392 36.71 3.47 5.40
N GLU A 393 36.55 4.15 6.53
CA GLU A 393 37.57 4.20 7.59
C GLU A 393 37.83 2.80 8.17
N HIS A 394 36.77 2.00 8.38
CA HIS A 394 36.91 0.61 8.81
C HIS A 394 37.68 -0.21 7.78
N TYR A 395 37.32 -0.13 6.49
CA TYR A 395 38.02 -0.83 5.42
C TYR A 395 39.52 -0.50 5.38
N LEU A 396 39.89 0.78 5.44
CA LEU A 396 41.28 1.22 5.47
C LEU A 396 42.04 0.68 6.69
N SER A 397 41.39 0.60 7.85
CA SER A 397 42.01 0.03 9.06
C SER A 397 42.31 -1.47 8.92
N THR A 398 41.49 -2.21 8.17
CA THR A 398 41.69 -3.66 7.97
C THR A 398 42.81 -3.99 6.97
N ILE A 399 43.08 -3.11 6.00
CA ILE A 399 44.18 -3.30 5.05
C ILE A 399 45.53 -3.10 5.75
N ASN A 400 45.66 -2.04 6.56
CA ASN A 400 46.91 -1.68 7.21
C ASN A 400 47.38 -2.65 8.32
N ILE A 401 46.61 -3.69 8.66
CA ILE A 401 46.97 -4.70 9.65
C ILE A 401 47.62 -5.94 9.01
N ASN A 402 47.45 -6.11 7.69
CA ASN A 402 47.96 -7.26 6.95
C ASN A 402 49.25 -6.98 6.16
N ASP A 403 49.74 -5.74 6.22
CA ASP A 403 51.06 -5.31 5.76
C ASP A 403 51.97 -5.09 6.98
#